data_AF-A0A2R6C2C3-F1
#
_entry.id   AF-A0A2R6C2C3-F1
#
_cell.length_a   1.000
_cell.length_b   1.000
_cell.length_c   1.000
_cell.angle_alpha   90.00
_cell.angle_beta   90.00
_cell.angle_gamma   90.00
#
_symmetry.space_group_name_H-M   'P 1'
#
loop_
_entity.id
_entity.type
_entity.pdbx_description
1 polymer ?
#
loop_
_entity_poly.entity_id
_entity_poly.type
_entity_poly.pdbx_seq_one_letter_code
_entity_poly.pdbx_strand_id
1 'polypeptide(L)'
;MLQFLVFVLLSLHASSVCHISLSAEPQPLLYPLKELPTAGASFSETFFVNYTGVNRSLTLQYFSGSWYNITSFGANYLGFSEIKVPVTAYWAHFGKNELRVVSGSCESNTLELDIVQANGVGQDALLYFVVLSSVFLILALSKLLPSRAFVALMFVTYFALSPFTGQRYDMFFLISSGVHILEGVSPFGNSELYPFSLKWAYPPLYPLWSALSFAFYSFVTKASVPQPQSLVYPGYLTSTYSVWRAFAPHSLPLLAFLLKLPMLLSVFVTYFVLSKKVGQRLAATYWLANPLVILVGSIWGQLDPLSTAFALLSFVEYERGRAGRAHLYAALGASFKIWPALLIPFYMLDTLRKKSFSFKQVLPLFPVVALNLLVYAFYGSLLFSLF
;
A
#
# COMPACT_ATOMS: atom_id res chain seq x y z
N MET A 1 -36.19 36.27 72.10
CA MET A 1 -35.52 35.89 70.83
C MET A 1 -35.32 34.38 70.88
N LEU A 2 -36.10 33.63 70.10
CA LEU A 2 -35.67 32.90 68.89
C LEU A 2 -34.53 31.90 69.15
N GLN A 3 -34.47 30.71 68.57
CA GLN A 3 -35.39 29.77 67.91
C GLN A 3 -34.45 28.61 67.52
N PHE A 4 -34.90 27.36 67.64
CA PHE A 4 -34.25 26.21 67.01
C PHE A 4 -34.48 26.21 65.49
N LEU A 5 -33.52 25.70 64.69
CA LEU A 5 -33.63 24.86 63.46
C LEU A 5 -32.24 24.82 62.77
N VAL A 6 -31.51 23.70 62.64
CA VAL A 6 -31.62 22.51 61.76
C VAL A 6 -31.47 22.77 60.24
N PHE A 7 -30.31 22.31 59.73
CA PHE A 7 -29.89 21.83 58.40
C PHE A 7 -30.31 22.56 57.10
N VAL A 8 -29.28 22.91 56.31
CA VAL A 8 -29.31 22.81 54.84
C VAL A 8 -28.08 22.04 54.38
N LEU A 9 -28.31 20.83 53.86
CA LEU A 9 -27.43 20.11 52.95
C LEU A 9 -27.25 20.94 51.68
N LEU A 10 -26.02 21.37 51.38
CA LEU A 10 -25.65 21.85 50.04
C LEU A 10 -24.41 21.09 49.55
N SER A 11 -24.74 20.07 48.76
CA SER A 11 -23.95 19.32 47.78
C SER A 11 -22.43 19.24 47.96
N LEU A 12 -21.96 18.03 48.20
CA LEU A 12 -20.67 17.54 47.69
C LEU A 12 -20.65 17.68 46.17
N HIS A 13 -20.28 18.84 45.64
CA HIS A 13 -19.59 18.90 44.36
C HIS A 13 -18.12 18.78 44.68
N ALA A 14 -17.62 17.54 44.77
CA ALA A 14 -16.24 17.31 44.43
C ALA A 14 -16.10 17.84 43.00
N SER A 15 -15.58 19.06 42.85
CA SER A 15 -15.11 19.55 41.57
C SER A 15 -14.15 18.49 41.09
N SER A 16 -14.56 17.67 40.13
CA SER A 16 -13.71 16.70 39.48
C SER A 16 -12.61 17.51 38.81
N VAL A 17 -11.49 17.72 39.50
CA VAL A 17 -10.36 18.46 38.98
C VAL A 17 -9.80 17.61 37.84
N CYS A 18 -10.17 18.03 36.64
CA CYS A 18 -9.87 17.35 35.40
C CYS A 18 -8.58 17.96 34.88
N HIS A 19 -7.48 17.23 34.99
CA HIS A 19 -6.20 17.63 34.42
C HIS A 19 -6.01 16.91 33.10
N ILE A 20 -5.71 17.65 32.03
CA ILE A 20 -5.26 17.09 30.76
C ILE A 20 -3.95 17.78 30.41
N SER A 21 -2.86 17.02 30.27
CA SER A 21 -1.57 17.51 29.79
C SER A 21 -1.28 16.88 28.44
N LEU A 22 -0.93 17.71 27.46
CA LEU A 22 -0.43 17.29 26.16
C LEU A 22 1.06 17.60 26.09
N SER A 23 1.91 16.60 25.97
CA SER A 23 3.34 16.79 25.74
C SER A 23 3.81 16.02 24.51
N ALA A 24 4.84 16.55 23.86
CA ALA A 24 5.65 15.82 22.90
C ALA A 24 7.01 15.55 23.55
N GLU A 25 7.57 14.37 23.34
CA GLU A 25 9.02 14.17 23.49
C GLU A 25 9.66 14.46 22.13
N PRO A 26 10.37 15.60 21.97
CA PRO A 26 11.03 15.90 20.71
C PRO A 26 12.25 14.97 20.56
N GLN A 27 12.14 13.97 19.69
CA GLN A 27 13.31 13.42 19.02
C GLN A 27 13.46 14.20 17.70
N PRO A 28 14.45 15.10 17.56
CA PRO A 28 14.64 15.85 16.33
C PRO A 28 14.97 14.90 15.17
N LEU A 29 13.97 14.63 14.33
CA LEU A 29 14.12 13.91 13.08
C LEU A 29 14.59 14.90 12.00
N LEU A 30 15.90 15.14 11.95
CA LEU A 30 16.50 15.73 10.75
C LEU A 30 16.22 14.79 9.57
N TYR A 31 15.60 15.30 8.50
CA TYR A 31 15.38 14.52 7.30
C TYR A 31 16.34 14.94 6.18
N PRO A 32 17.04 13.99 5.53
CA PRO A 32 17.09 12.57 5.87
C PRO A 32 17.74 12.37 7.24
N LEU A 33 17.23 11.38 7.98
CA LEU A 33 17.88 10.92 9.20
C LEU A 33 19.31 10.51 8.85
N LYS A 34 20.30 11.04 9.58
CA LYS A 34 21.68 10.56 9.48
C LYS A 34 21.77 9.07 9.85
N GLU A 35 20.88 8.59 10.73
CA GLU A 35 20.83 7.20 11.20
C GLU A 35 19.39 6.67 11.26
N LEU A 36 19.16 5.47 10.73
CA LEU A 36 17.86 4.80 10.79
C LEU A 36 17.58 4.31 12.23
N PRO A 37 16.44 4.66 12.85
CA PRO A 37 16.14 4.27 14.23
C PRO A 37 16.02 2.75 14.37
N THR A 38 16.59 2.22 15.45
CA THR A 38 16.75 0.78 15.72
C THR A 38 15.45 0.06 16.09
N ALA A 39 14.32 0.76 16.25
CA ALA A 39 12.99 0.17 16.38
C ALA A 39 11.91 1.09 15.79
N GLY A 40 10.94 0.47 15.09
CA GLY A 40 9.61 1.01 14.77
C GLY A 40 9.48 2.53 14.57
N ALA A 41 10.05 3.09 13.50
CA ALA A 41 9.66 4.43 13.07
C ALA A 41 8.35 4.37 12.27
N SER A 42 7.23 4.57 12.95
CA SER A 42 6.09 5.24 12.32
C SER A 42 6.45 6.71 12.10
N PHE A 43 5.93 7.31 11.03
CA PHE A 43 5.75 8.77 11.01
C PHE A 43 4.80 9.08 12.16
N SER A 44 5.34 9.32 13.34
CA SER A 44 4.58 9.69 14.50
C SER A 44 5.53 10.35 15.46
N GLU A 45 5.52 11.68 15.52
CA GLU A 45 5.55 12.23 16.87
C GLU A 45 4.37 11.60 17.59
N THR A 46 4.68 10.98 18.72
CA THR A 46 3.66 10.36 19.53
C THR A 46 3.35 11.36 20.61
N PHE A 47 2.13 11.88 20.62
CA PHE A 47 1.73 12.76 21.72
C PHE A 47 1.39 11.93 22.94
N PHE A 48 1.75 12.45 24.10
CA PHE A 48 1.34 11.93 25.38
C PHE A 48 0.17 12.77 25.86
N VAL A 49 -0.97 12.11 26.02
CA VAL A 49 -2.13 12.70 26.69
C VAL A 49 -2.19 12.10 28.08
N ASN A 50 -1.93 12.92 29.10
CA ASN A 50 -2.10 12.51 30.49
C ASN A 50 -3.39 13.10 31.03
N TYR A 51 -4.34 12.27 31.46
CA TYR A 51 -5.65 12.74 31.90
C TYR A 51 -6.18 12.05 33.16
N THR A 52 -7.10 12.71 33.88
CA THR A 52 -7.83 12.16 35.04
C THR A 52 -9.35 12.28 34.85
N GLY A 53 -10.09 11.16 34.81
CA GLY A 53 -11.56 11.20 34.70
C GLY A 53 -12.24 9.84 34.49
N VAL A 54 -13.57 9.79 34.67
CA VAL A 54 -14.38 8.58 34.45
C VAL A 54 -15.14 8.71 33.13
N ASN A 55 -14.89 7.78 32.20
CA ASN A 55 -15.74 7.47 31.05
C ASN A 55 -16.05 8.68 30.14
N ARG A 56 -15.01 9.27 29.54
CA ARG A 56 -15.16 10.40 28.60
C ARG A 56 -14.45 10.15 27.28
N SER A 57 -15.00 10.75 26.22
CA SER A 57 -14.35 10.84 24.91
C SER A 57 -13.33 11.99 24.94
N LEU A 58 -12.09 11.71 24.56
CA LEU A 58 -11.02 12.70 24.40
C LEU A 58 -10.93 13.09 22.94
N THR A 59 -11.06 14.37 22.66
CA THR A 59 -11.05 14.93 21.29
C THR A 59 -9.77 15.69 21.03
N LEU A 60 -9.01 15.32 20.01
CA LEU A 60 -7.90 16.14 19.51
C LEU A 60 -8.49 17.20 18.57
N GLN A 61 -8.03 18.46 18.67
CA GLN A 61 -8.47 19.55 17.79
C GLN A 61 -7.32 20.24 17.08
N TYR A 62 -7.56 20.66 15.83
CA TYR A 62 -6.64 21.44 14.97
C TYR A 62 -7.32 22.74 14.48
N PHE A 63 -6.56 23.84 14.26
CA PHE A 63 -6.51 24.58 12.97
C PHE A 63 -5.71 25.89 12.97
N SER A 64 -5.19 26.17 11.77
CA SER A 64 -4.89 27.47 11.14
C SER A 64 -6.05 28.51 11.21
N GLY A 65 -6.57 28.81 12.42
CA GLY A 65 -7.64 29.80 12.70
C GLY A 65 -9.08 29.31 13.05
N SER A 66 -9.37 28.04 13.42
CA SER A 66 -10.73 27.47 13.59
C SER A 66 -10.73 26.03 14.13
N TRP A 67 -11.10 25.78 15.38
CA TRP A 67 -11.00 24.44 15.99
C TRP A 67 -11.95 23.37 15.40
N TYR A 68 -11.42 22.23 14.93
CA TYR A 68 -12.19 21.07 14.48
C TYR A 68 -11.89 19.81 15.29
N ASN A 69 -12.88 18.93 15.47
CA ASN A 69 -12.66 17.59 16.01
C ASN A 69 -12.00 16.70 14.94
N ILE A 70 -10.74 16.32 15.16
CA ILE A 70 -9.96 15.51 14.21
C ILE A 70 -9.85 14.03 14.60
N THR A 71 -10.02 13.71 15.89
CA THR A 71 -10.12 12.31 16.36
C THR A 71 -10.70 12.26 17.77
N SER A 72 -11.38 11.16 18.09
CA SER A 72 -11.93 10.90 19.42
C SER A 72 -11.57 9.52 19.93
N PHE A 73 -11.13 9.40 21.18
CA PHE A 73 -10.78 8.12 21.79
C PHE A 73 -11.42 7.94 23.17
N GLY A 74 -11.80 6.68 23.46
CA GLY A 74 -12.42 6.30 24.72
C GLY A 74 -11.39 6.06 25.82
N ALA A 75 -11.67 6.59 27.01
CA ALA A 75 -10.82 6.54 28.18
C ALA A 75 -11.53 5.79 29.32
N ASN A 76 -11.07 4.58 29.64
CA ASN A 76 -11.77 3.66 30.55
C ASN A 76 -10.94 3.24 31.77
N TYR A 77 -10.28 4.16 32.49
CA TYR A 77 -9.69 3.84 33.80
C TYR A 77 -9.72 5.03 34.77
N LEU A 78 -10.00 4.74 36.05
CA LEU A 78 -9.75 5.66 37.16
C LEU A 78 -8.23 5.74 37.40
N GLY A 79 -7.59 6.79 36.91
CA GLY A 79 -6.15 7.02 37.06
C GLY A 79 -5.54 7.77 35.87
N PHE A 80 -4.26 8.15 35.99
CA PHE A 80 -3.50 8.70 34.87
C PHE A 80 -3.34 7.62 33.80
N SER A 81 -3.88 7.87 32.60
CA SER A 81 -3.62 7.02 31.44
C SER A 81 -2.85 7.83 30.42
N GLU A 82 -1.76 7.25 29.92
CA GLU A 82 -0.97 7.78 28.82
C GLU A 82 -1.52 7.20 27.51
N ILE A 83 -1.97 8.07 26.60
CA ILE A 83 -2.45 7.65 25.29
C ILE A 83 -1.53 8.21 24.22
N LYS A 84 -1.03 7.29 23.37
CA LYS A 84 -0.14 7.55 22.25
C LYS A 84 -0.95 7.87 21.00
N VAL A 85 -0.83 9.11 20.52
CA VAL A 85 -1.53 9.56 19.30
C VAL A 85 -0.52 9.77 18.17
N PRO A 86 -0.61 9.05 17.05
CA PRO A 86 0.31 9.23 15.94
C PRO A 86 0.01 10.51 15.15
N VAL A 87 1.05 11.25 14.77
CA VAL A 87 0.98 12.22 13.66
C VAL A 87 0.63 11.50 12.36
N THR A 88 -0.50 11.83 11.75
CA THR A 88 -0.91 11.20 10.49
C THR A 88 -1.15 12.25 9.41
N ALA A 89 -1.06 11.84 8.15
CA ALA A 89 -1.40 12.70 7.03
C ALA A 89 -2.88 13.14 6.98
N TYR A 90 -3.75 12.60 7.86
CA TYR A 90 -5.16 12.98 7.93
C TYR A 90 -5.41 14.34 8.59
N TRP A 91 -4.61 14.69 9.59
CA TRP A 91 -4.82 15.91 10.38
C TRP A 91 -3.58 16.81 10.42
N ALA A 92 -2.41 16.28 10.10
CA ALA A 92 -1.16 17.03 10.13
C ALA A 92 -0.91 17.68 8.76
N HIS A 93 -0.84 19.01 8.72
CA HIS A 93 -0.71 19.80 7.50
C HIS A 93 0.67 20.47 7.40
N PHE A 94 1.15 20.79 6.19
CA PHE A 94 2.41 21.52 6.05
C PHE A 94 2.35 22.91 6.70
N GLY A 95 3.45 23.29 7.36
CA GLY A 95 3.56 24.50 8.14
C GLY A 95 3.17 24.30 9.60
N LYS A 96 2.74 25.38 10.26
CA LYS A 96 2.39 25.35 11.68
C LYS A 96 1.09 24.60 11.94
N ASN A 97 1.14 23.72 12.92
CA ASN A 97 0.00 23.01 13.46
C ASN A 97 -0.13 23.29 14.95
N GLU A 98 -1.36 23.47 15.39
CA GLU A 98 -1.71 23.66 16.80
C GLU A 98 -2.64 22.53 17.21
N LEU A 99 -2.32 21.87 18.33
CA LEU A 99 -3.07 20.75 18.86
C LEU A 99 -3.45 20.97 20.31
N ARG A 100 -4.67 20.60 20.66
CA ARG A 100 -5.11 20.48 22.05
C ARG A 100 -6.05 19.29 22.21
N VAL A 101 -6.16 18.79 23.43
CA VAL A 101 -7.07 17.70 23.80
C VAL A 101 -8.20 18.26 24.63
N VAL A 102 -9.43 17.88 24.30
CA VAL A 102 -10.66 18.34 24.96
C VAL A 102 -11.47 17.16 25.49
N SER A 103 -12.00 17.28 26.71
CA SER A 103 -12.92 16.30 27.32
C SER A 103 -14.04 16.99 28.09
N GLY A 104 -15.20 17.19 27.44
CA GLY A 104 -16.27 18.01 28.00
C GLY A 104 -15.80 19.46 28.18
N SER A 105 -15.77 19.96 29.41
CA SER A 105 -15.27 21.30 29.74
C SER A 105 -13.77 21.38 30.02
N CYS A 106 -13.03 20.26 29.95
CA CYS A 106 -11.60 20.23 30.22
C CYS A 106 -10.81 20.41 28.93
N GLU A 107 -9.78 21.25 28.95
CA GLU A 107 -8.86 21.47 27.83
C GLU A 107 -7.40 21.30 28.30
N SER A 108 -6.54 20.77 27.42
CA SER A 108 -5.10 20.71 27.65
C SER A 108 -4.39 22.00 27.27
N ASN A 109 -3.09 22.09 27.59
CA ASN A 109 -2.20 23.04 26.91
C ASN A 109 -2.20 22.78 25.39
N THR A 110 -1.90 23.84 24.62
CA THR A 110 -1.74 23.75 23.17
C THR A 110 -0.30 23.36 22.83
N LEU A 111 -0.13 22.45 21.89
CA LEU A 111 1.14 22.03 21.34
C LEU A 111 1.29 22.58 19.91
N GLU A 112 2.36 23.32 19.66
CA GLU A 112 2.72 23.82 18.33
C GLU A 112 3.72 22.87 17.66
N LEU A 113 3.43 22.49 16.42
CA LEU A 113 4.26 21.62 15.59
C LEU A 113 4.49 22.27 14.24
N ASP A 114 5.75 22.43 13.83
CA ASP A 114 6.07 22.89 12.48
C ASP A 114 6.37 21.69 11.59
N ILE A 115 5.43 21.39 10.67
CA ILE A 115 5.55 20.26 9.76
C ILE A 115 6.14 20.76 8.45
N VAL A 116 7.43 20.54 8.29
CA VAL A 116 8.14 20.93 7.07
C VAL A 116 8.01 19.83 6.01
N GLN A 117 7.71 20.23 4.78
CA GLN A 117 7.72 19.31 3.65
C GLN A 117 9.16 18.85 3.37
N ALA A 118 9.44 17.58 3.63
CA ALA A 118 10.64 16.94 3.09
C ALA A 118 10.58 17.05 1.56
N ASN A 119 11.67 17.54 0.95
CA ASN A 119 11.79 17.94 -0.46
C ASN A 119 11.74 16.74 -1.45
N GLY A 120 10.72 15.89 -1.34
CA GLY A 120 10.56 14.64 -2.07
C GLY A 120 10.22 14.83 -3.54
N VAL A 121 9.64 15.97 -3.91
CA VAL A 121 9.39 16.33 -5.32
C VAL A 121 10.71 16.41 -6.09
N GLY A 122 11.76 16.98 -5.49
CA GLY A 122 13.08 17.04 -6.12
C GLY A 122 13.73 15.65 -6.28
N GLN A 123 13.54 14.76 -5.30
CA GLN A 123 14.06 13.38 -5.36
C GLN A 123 13.31 12.53 -6.38
N ASP A 124 11.99 12.62 -6.43
CA ASP A 124 11.16 11.91 -7.41
C ASP A 124 11.45 12.44 -8.83
N ALA A 125 11.53 13.76 -9.02
CA ALA A 125 11.88 14.37 -10.29
C ALA A 125 13.28 13.95 -10.76
N LEU A 126 14.26 13.90 -9.85
CA LEU A 126 15.59 13.39 -10.15
C LEU A 126 15.56 11.91 -10.55
N LEU A 127 14.79 11.07 -9.84
CA LEU A 127 14.64 9.66 -10.18
C LEU A 127 14.04 9.50 -11.59
N TYR A 128 12.95 10.20 -11.90
CA TYR A 128 12.37 10.20 -13.24
C TYR A 128 13.35 10.70 -14.30
N PHE A 129 14.05 11.80 -14.01
CA PHE A 129 15.06 12.33 -14.92
C PHE A 129 16.19 11.31 -15.16
N VAL A 130 16.65 10.61 -14.14
CA VAL A 130 17.68 9.56 -14.26
C VAL A 130 17.14 8.38 -15.07
N VAL A 131 15.93 7.90 -14.79
CA VAL A 131 15.31 6.79 -15.55
C VAL A 131 15.12 7.16 -17.01
N LEU A 132 14.62 8.37 -17.30
CA LEU A 132 14.42 8.84 -18.67
C LEU A 132 15.75 9.11 -19.38
N SER A 133 16.72 9.72 -18.71
CA SER A 133 18.05 10.00 -19.27
C SER A 133 18.86 8.72 -19.49
N SER A 134 18.61 7.69 -18.69
CA SER A 134 19.24 6.38 -18.86
C SER A 134 18.86 5.71 -20.18
N VAL A 135 17.79 6.14 -20.86
CA VAL A 135 17.40 5.65 -22.20
C VAL A 135 18.57 5.71 -23.17
N PHE A 136 19.22 6.87 -23.29
CA PHE A 136 20.27 7.07 -24.27
C PHE A 136 21.47 6.18 -23.97
N LEU A 137 21.82 6.06 -22.69
CA LEU A 137 22.87 5.17 -22.23
C LEU A 137 22.50 3.70 -22.51
N ILE A 138 21.29 3.26 -22.17
CA ILE A 138 20.82 1.89 -22.38
C ILE A 138 20.77 1.56 -23.88
N LEU A 139 20.33 2.49 -24.73
CA LEU A 139 20.33 2.32 -26.17
C LEU A 139 21.75 2.25 -26.74
N ALA A 140 22.68 3.08 -26.26
CA ALA A 140 24.09 3.00 -26.63
C ALA A 140 24.71 1.67 -26.18
N LEU A 141 24.49 1.26 -24.92
CA LEU A 141 24.93 -0.01 -24.36
C LEU A 141 24.34 -1.20 -25.11
N SER A 142 23.10 -1.07 -25.60
CA SER A 142 22.56 -2.08 -26.50
C SER A 142 23.52 -2.21 -27.67
N LYS A 143 23.76 -1.17 -28.47
CA LYS A 143 24.63 -1.22 -29.67
C LYS A 143 26.03 -1.76 -29.40
N LEU A 144 26.62 -1.46 -28.24
CA LEU A 144 27.99 -1.84 -27.88
C LEU A 144 28.12 -3.27 -27.33
N LEU A 145 27.13 -3.78 -26.60
CA LEU A 145 27.21 -5.08 -25.93
C LEU A 145 26.63 -6.22 -26.80
N PRO A 146 27.22 -7.43 -26.75
CA PRO A 146 26.59 -8.64 -27.28
C PRO A 146 25.22 -8.86 -26.64
N SER A 147 24.25 -9.40 -27.41
CA SER A 147 22.86 -9.59 -26.96
C SER A 147 22.74 -10.30 -25.60
N ARG A 148 23.52 -11.36 -25.37
CA ARG A 148 23.50 -12.10 -24.09
C ARG A 148 23.98 -11.24 -22.92
N ALA A 149 25.05 -10.47 -23.10
CA ALA A 149 25.58 -9.58 -22.08
C ALA A 149 24.61 -8.44 -21.79
N PHE A 150 23.99 -7.86 -22.83
CA PHE A 150 22.97 -6.83 -22.67
C PHE A 150 21.74 -7.34 -21.90
N VAL A 151 21.25 -8.54 -22.23
CA VAL A 151 20.12 -9.16 -21.51
C VAL A 151 20.48 -9.43 -20.05
N ALA A 152 21.69 -9.92 -19.78
CA ALA A 152 22.17 -10.15 -18.41
C ALA A 152 22.24 -8.83 -17.62
N LEU A 153 22.78 -7.77 -18.22
CA LEU A 153 22.80 -6.43 -17.62
C LEU A 153 21.38 -5.94 -17.29
N MET A 154 20.43 -6.11 -18.21
CA MET A 154 19.04 -5.76 -17.93
C MET A 154 18.47 -6.60 -16.80
N PHE A 155 18.68 -7.92 -16.79
CA PHE A 155 18.28 -8.79 -15.68
C PHE A 155 18.79 -8.25 -14.34
N VAL A 156 20.09 -7.98 -14.24
CA VAL A 156 20.71 -7.41 -13.03
C VAL A 156 20.06 -6.08 -12.67
N THR A 157 19.80 -5.20 -13.63
CA THR A 157 19.17 -3.90 -13.41
C THR A 157 17.79 -4.04 -12.75
N TYR A 158 16.92 -4.90 -13.28
CA TYR A 158 15.58 -5.12 -12.73
C TYR A 158 15.61 -5.69 -11.31
N PHE A 159 16.49 -6.66 -11.04
CA PHE A 159 16.62 -7.26 -9.71
C PHE A 159 17.34 -6.34 -8.71
N ALA A 160 18.30 -5.53 -9.14
CA ALA A 160 19.02 -4.59 -8.29
C ALA A 160 18.13 -3.41 -7.88
N LEU A 161 17.29 -2.89 -8.78
CA LEU A 161 16.41 -1.76 -8.47
C LEU A 161 15.22 -2.17 -7.59
N SER A 162 14.67 -3.36 -7.80
CA SER A 162 13.39 -3.76 -7.18
C SER A 162 13.37 -3.72 -5.64
N PRO A 163 14.37 -4.21 -4.89
CA PRO A 163 14.36 -4.12 -3.43
C PRO A 163 14.33 -2.68 -2.90
N PHE A 164 14.89 -1.72 -3.64
CA PHE A 164 15.16 -0.36 -3.13
C PHE A 164 14.28 0.71 -3.77
N THR A 165 13.22 0.31 -4.46
CA THR A 165 12.31 1.22 -5.16
C THR A 165 10.87 0.79 -4.89
N GLY A 166 9.90 1.67 -5.03
CA GLY A 166 8.49 1.31 -4.90
C GLY A 166 7.64 2.55 -4.83
N GLN A 167 6.54 2.59 -5.59
CA GLN A 167 5.58 3.67 -5.48
C GLN A 167 4.85 3.54 -4.13
N ARG A 168 4.82 4.64 -3.37
CA ARG A 168 4.42 4.74 -1.97
C ARG A 168 3.03 4.20 -1.73
N TYR A 169 2.07 4.67 -2.53
CA TYR A 169 0.69 4.25 -2.44
C TYR A 169 0.53 2.78 -2.83
N ASP A 170 1.01 2.37 -4.00
CA ASP A 170 0.78 1.02 -4.52
C ASP A 170 1.46 -0.03 -3.65
N MET A 171 2.72 0.16 -3.26
CA MET A 171 3.37 -0.80 -2.37
C MET A 171 2.76 -0.78 -0.96
N PHE A 172 2.36 0.39 -0.43
CA PHE A 172 1.64 0.43 0.85
C PHE A 172 0.36 -0.39 0.76
N PHE A 173 -0.40 -0.18 -0.31
CA PHE A 173 -1.63 -0.89 -0.61
C PHE A 173 -1.44 -2.40 -0.77
N LEU A 174 -0.35 -2.85 -1.42
CA LEU A 174 0.02 -4.26 -1.50
C LEU A 174 0.35 -4.84 -0.11
N ILE A 175 1.19 -4.15 0.66
CA ILE A 175 1.60 -4.57 2.01
C ILE A 175 0.39 -4.65 2.94
N SER A 176 -0.40 -3.58 3.03
CA SER A 176 -1.55 -3.48 3.94
C SER A 176 -2.59 -4.55 3.65
N SER A 177 -2.83 -4.86 2.36
CA SER A 177 -3.77 -5.91 1.97
C SER A 177 -3.33 -7.31 2.41
N GLY A 178 -2.02 -7.57 2.37
CA GLY A 178 -1.45 -8.81 2.92
C GLY A 178 -1.62 -8.90 4.43
N VAL A 179 -1.35 -7.81 5.16
CA VAL A 179 -1.54 -7.74 6.62
C VAL A 179 -3.02 -7.94 6.99
N HIS A 180 -3.95 -7.29 6.29
CA HIS A 180 -5.38 -7.47 6.54
C HIS A 180 -5.80 -8.94 6.44
N ILE A 181 -5.34 -9.64 5.40
CA ILE A 181 -5.60 -11.07 5.22
C ILE A 181 -5.04 -11.91 6.38
N LEU A 182 -3.81 -11.62 6.82
CA LEU A 182 -3.17 -12.36 7.92
C LEU A 182 -3.88 -12.14 9.26
N GLU A 183 -4.43 -10.95 9.47
CA GLU A 183 -5.16 -10.56 10.69
C GLU A 183 -6.67 -10.86 10.61
N GLY A 184 -7.13 -11.60 9.59
CA GLY A 184 -8.53 -11.98 9.44
C GLY A 184 -9.48 -10.82 9.10
N VAL A 185 -8.93 -9.70 8.63
CA VAL A 185 -9.68 -8.51 8.21
C VAL A 185 -9.89 -8.54 6.70
N SER A 186 -11.13 -8.34 6.26
CA SER A 186 -11.42 -8.26 4.83
C SER A 186 -10.71 -7.08 4.18
N PRO A 187 -9.93 -7.27 3.10
CA PRO A 187 -9.36 -6.15 2.33
C PRO A 187 -10.37 -5.61 1.30
N PHE A 188 -11.51 -6.27 1.08
CA PHE A 188 -12.47 -5.93 0.01
C PHE A 188 -13.69 -5.14 0.50
N GLY A 189 -13.90 -5.05 1.81
CA GLY A 189 -15.04 -4.37 2.41
C GLY A 189 -14.71 -2.99 2.98
N ASN A 190 -15.73 -2.29 3.46
CA ASN A 190 -15.50 -1.16 4.35
C ASN A 190 -15.04 -1.70 5.72
N SER A 191 -14.08 -1.01 6.33
CA SER A 191 -13.54 -1.38 7.64
C SER A 191 -13.33 -0.12 8.46
N GLU A 192 -13.59 -0.19 9.75
CA GLU A 192 -13.19 0.88 10.68
C GLU A 192 -11.67 0.89 10.89
N LEU A 193 -10.97 -0.17 10.47
CA LEU A 193 -9.54 -0.36 10.71
C LEU A 193 -8.66 0.30 9.64
N TYR A 194 -9.22 0.72 8.51
CA TYR A 194 -8.51 1.40 7.44
C TYR A 194 -9.46 2.27 6.59
N PRO A 195 -8.98 3.38 5.98
CA PRO A 195 -9.80 4.26 5.15
C PRO A 195 -10.35 3.55 3.90
N PHE A 196 -11.52 4.00 3.43
CA PHE A 196 -12.12 3.49 2.19
C PHE A 196 -11.17 3.53 0.97
N SER A 197 -10.31 4.54 0.88
CA SER A 197 -9.34 4.67 -0.22
C SER A 197 -8.30 3.55 -0.27
N LEU A 198 -8.15 2.76 0.80
CA LEU A 198 -7.25 1.60 0.84
C LEU A 198 -7.98 0.26 0.67
N LYS A 199 -9.30 0.27 0.41
CA LYS A 199 -10.04 -0.93 0.02
C LYS A 199 -9.45 -1.51 -1.26
N TRP A 200 -9.26 -2.82 -1.29
CA TRP A 200 -8.75 -3.52 -2.45
C TRP A 200 -9.75 -3.46 -3.61
N ALA A 201 -9.43 -2.66 -4.61
CA ALA A 201 -10.28 -2.43 -5.79
C ALA A 201 -9.91 -3.29 -7.01
N TYR A 202 -8.92 -4.18 -6.89
CA TYR A 202 -8.50 -5.06 -7.97
C TYR A 202 -9.12 -6.46 -7.81
N PRO A 203 -8.99 -7.32 -8.83
CA PRO A 203 -9.30 -8.74 -8.69
C PRO A 203 -8.49 -9.41 -7.55
N PRO A 204 -9.02 -10.48 -6.95
CA PRO A 204 -8.70 -10.90 -5.58
C PRO A 204 -7.47 -11.81 -5.43
N LEU A 205 -6.77 -12.21 -6.49
CA LEU A 205 -5.67 -13.19 -6.33
C LEU A 205 -4.40 -12.58 -5.74
N TYR A 206 -4.10 -11.32 -6.04
CA TYR A 206 -2.83 -10.73 -5.61
C TYR A 206 -2.71 -10.46 -4.09
N PRO A 207 -3.79 -10.14 -3.35
CA PRO A 207 -3.75 -10.09 -1.89
C PRO A 207 -3.25 -11.37 -1.24
N LEU A 208 -3.54 -12.56 -1.81
CA LEU A 208 -3.00 -13.82 -1.31
C LEU A 208 -1.47 -13.88 -1.43
N TRP A 209 -0.92 -13.41 -2.56
CA TRP A 209 0.53 -13.29 -2.72
C TRP A 209 1.12 -12.27 -1.75
N SER A 210 0.40 -11.19 -1.47
CA SER A 210 0.83 -10.18 -0.52
C SER A 210 0.91 -10.74 0.90
N ALA A 211 -0.10 -11.51 1.32
CA ALA A 211 -0.10 -12.21 2.60
C ALA A 211 1.03 -13.24 2.69
N LEU A 212 1.25 -14.04 1.64
CA LEU A 212 2.35 -15.02 1.58
C LEU A 212 3.71 -14.34 1.65
N SER A 213 3.90 -13.24 0.92
CA SER A 213 5.14 -12.46 0.92
C SER A 213 5.43 -11.90 2.31
N PHE A 214 4.41 -11.38 3.00
CA PHE A 214 4.54 -10.86 4.35
C PHE A 214 4.79 -11.97 5.37
N ALA A 215 4.11 -13.11 5.27
CA ALA A 215 4.33 -14.26 6.16
C ALA A 215 5.76 -14.81 6.02
N PHE A 216 6.26 -14.94 4.79
CA PHE A 216 7.65 -15.35 4.55
C PHE A 216 8.64 -14.30 5.08
N TYR A 217 8.39 -13.02 4.84
CA TYR A 217 9.18 -11.92 5.39
C TYR A 217 9.23 -11.98 6.93
N SER A 218 8.09 -12.12 7.60
CA SER A 218 7.98 -12.27 9.05
C SER A 218 8.75 -13.48 9.56
N PHE A 219 8.65 -14.63 8.88
CA PHE A 219 9.38 -15.83 9.22
C PHE A 219 10.90 -15.65 9.17
N VAL A 220 11.42 -14.99 8.13
CA VAL A 220 12.86 -14.74 7.92
C VAL A 220 13.40 -13.69 8.88
N THR A 221 12.66 -12.60 9.07
CA THR A 221 13.13 -11.40 9.78
C THR A 221 12.75 -11.37 11.25
N LYS A 222 11.89 -12.31 11.67
CA LYS A 222 11.25 -12.36 13.00
C LYS A 222 10.40 -11.12 13.31
N ALA A 223 10.04 -10.33 12.31
CA ALA A 223 9.10 -9.23 12.45
C ALA A 223 7.71 -9.77 12.78
N SER A 224 7.02 -9.19 13.76
CA SER A 224 5.61 -9.49 14.03
C SER A 224 4.73 -8.98 12.89
N VAL A 225 3.58 -9.64 12.70
CA VAL A 225 2.52 -9.09 11.85
C VAL A 225 1.93 -7.88 12.59
N PRO A 226 1.94 -6.68 11.99
CA PRO A 226 1.39 -5.50 12.63
C PRO A 226 -0.13 -5.60 12.69
N GLN A 227 -0.72 -5.09 13.77
CA GLN A 227 -2.16 -4.97 13.88
C GLN A 227 -2.68 -3.98 12.81
N PRO A 228 -3.83 -4.21 12.15
CA PRO A 228 -4.30 -3.36 11.05
C PRO A 228 -4.43 -1.87 11.41
N GLN A 229 -4.84 -1.57 12.64
CA GLN A 229 -5.00 -0.20 13.16
C GLN A 229 -3.67 0.54 13.28
N SER A 230 -2.54 -0.19 13.33
CA SER A 230 -1.20 0.41 13.37
C SER A 230 -0.68 0.82 11.99
N LEU A 231 -1.37 0.43 10.91
CA LEU A 231 -1.02 0.80 9.55
C LEU A 231 -1.47 2.24 9.25
N VAL A 232 -0.57 3.20 9.48
CA VAL A 232 -0.83 4.60 9.17
C VAL A 232 -0.61 4.86 7.68
N TYR A 233 -1.68 5.17 6.95
CA TYR A 233 -1.57 5.60 5.56
C TYR A 233 -0.72 6.88 5.47
N PRO A 234 0.39 6.87 4.74
CA PRO A 234 1.40 7.91 4.87
C PRO A 234 1.10 9.17 4.02
N GLY A 235 -0.05 9.21 3.34
CA GLY A 235 -0.50 10.35 2.52
C GLY A 235 0.18 10.47 1.15
N TYR A 236 -0.36 11.34 0.30
CA TYR A 236 0.05 11.54 -1.10
C TYR A 236 1.19 12.56 -1.32
N LEU A 237 1.68 13.23 -0.27
CA LEU A 237 2.20 14.59 -0.45
C LEU A 237 3.73 14.78 -0.58
N THR A 238 4.57 13.73 -0.62
CA THR A 238 5.96 13.77 -1.17
C THR A 238 6.67 12.40 -1.15
N SER A 239 7.74 12.26 -1.95
CA SER A 239 8.66 11.10 -1.97
C SER A 239 7.98 9.80 -2.40
N THR A 240 7.29 9.90 -3.53
CA THR A 240 6.41 8.93 -4.18
C THR A 240 7.09 7.59 -4.40
N TYR A 241 8.41 7.53 -4.59
CA TYR A 241 9.10 6.25 -4.83
C TYR A 241 9.92 5.73 -3.64
N SER A 242 9.70 6.30 -2.45
CA SER A 242 10.44 5.95 -1.22
C SER A 242 9.64 5.16 -0.19
N VAL A 243 8.96 4.10 -0.67
CA VAL A 243 8.16 3.17 0.13
C VAL A 243 8.79 2.71 1.44
N TRP A 244 10.10 2.47 1.43
CA TRP A 244 10.84 2.01 2.61
C TRP A 244 10.83 3.01 3.76
N ARG A 245 10.46 4.28 3.51
CA ARG A 245 10.33 5.31 4.54
C ARG A 245 8.96 5.30 5.22
N ALA A 246 7.96 4.65 4.63
CA ALA A 246 6.59 4.59 5.15
C ALA A 246 6.35 3.46 6.16
N PHE A 247 7.30 2.54 6.29
CA PHE A 247 7.19 1.38 7.15
C PHE A 247 8.47 1.24 7.95
N ALA A 248 8.36 0.79 9.19
CA ALA A 248 9.45 0.21 9.96
C ALA A 248 8.95 -1.19 10.37
N PRO A 249 9.74 -2.25 10.14
CA PRO A 249 11.16 -2.32 10.54
C PRO A 249 12.18 -2.63 9.42
N HIS A 250 13.45 -2.68 9.84
CA HIS A 250 14.77 -2.77 9.16
C HIS A 250 14.98 -3.60 7.88
N SER A 251 14.01 -4.35 7.35
CA SER A 251 14.24 -5.24 6.20
C SER A 251 13.19 -5.16 5.09
N LEU A 252 12.56 -3.99 4.94
CA LEU A 252 11.64 -3.68 3.85
C LEU A 252 12.15 -3.96 2.43
N PRO A 253 13.46 -3.89 2.11
CA PRO A 253 13.91 -4.26 0.78
C PRO A 253 13.57 -5.71 0.41
N LEU A 254 13.60 -6.63 1.37
CA LEU A 254 13.20 -8.02 1.15
C LEU A 254 11.69 -8.10 0.86
N LEU A 255 10.85 -7.46 1.68
CA LEU A 255 9.40 -7.46 1.47
C LEU A 255 9.01 -6.81 0.13
N ALA A 256 9.60 -5.67 -0.20
CA ALA A 256 9.36 -4.98 -1.47
C ALA A 256 9.76 -5.84 -2.67
N PHE A 257 10.89 -6.52 -2.56
CA PHE A 257 11.34 -7.47 -3.58
C PHE A 257 10.40 -8.66 -3.74
N LEU A 258 9.98 -9.30 -2.64
CA LEU A 258 9.06 -10.44 -2.64
C LEU A 258 7.71 -10.08 -3.26
N LEU A 259 7.17 -8.91 -2.89
CA LEU A 259 5.95 -8.40 -3.47
C LEU A 259 6.14 -8.22 -4.99
N LYS A 260 7.19 -7.54 -5.45
CA LYS A 260 7.39 -7.31 -6.87
C LYS A 260 7.87 -8.53 -7.67
N LEU A 261 8.24 -9.63 -7.03
CA LEU A 261 8.80 -10.80 -7.70
C LEU A 261 7.91 -11.34 -8.84
N PRO A 262 6.59 -11.54 -8.68
CA PRO A 262 5.73 -11.97 -9.79
C PRO A 262 5.68 -10.97 -10.95
N MET A 263 5.77 -9.66 -10.65
CA MET A 263 5.81 -8.61 -11.67
C MET A 263 7.11 -8.68 -12.48
N LEU A 264 8.24 -8.81 -11.79
CA LEU A 264 9.56 -8.99 -12.41
C LEU A 264 9.58 -10.22 -13.31
N LEU A 265 9.14 -11.37 -12.79
CA LEU A 265 9.06 -12.61 -13.57
C LEU A 265 8.19 -12.43 -14.82
N SER A 266 7.10 -11.67 -14.72
CA SER A 266 6.20 -11.38 -15.85
C SER A 266 6.86 -10.51 -16.93
N VAL A 267 7.70 -9.54 -16.55
CA VAL A 267 8.53 -8.80 -17.50
C VAL A 267 9.43 -9.75 -18.31
N PHE A 268 10.06 -10.72 -17.64
CA PHE A 268 10.94 -11.67 -18.31
C PHE A 268 10.19 -12.71 -19.12
N VAL A 269 9.02 -13.19 -18.66
CA VAL A 269 8.14 -14.05 -19.47
C VAL A 269 7.77 -13.34 -20.77
N THR A 270 7.38 -12.07 -20.70
CA THR A 270 7.06 -11.26 -21.88
C THR A 270 8.26 -11.15 -22.81
N TYR A 271 9.45 -10.87 -22.26
CA TYR A 271 10.71 -10.88 -23.03
C TYR A 271 10.98 -12.23 -23.72
N PHE A 272 10.83 -13.36 -23.02
CA PHE A 272 11.09 -14.68 -23.61
C PHE A 272 10.10 -15.02 -24.72
N VAL A 273 8.85 -14.57 -24.60
CA VAL A 273 7.86 -14.74 -25.67
C VAL A 273 8.20 -13.86 -26.88
N LEU A 274 8.50 -12.57 -26.67
CA LEU A 274 8.86 -11.64 -27.73
C LEU A 274 10.16 -12.03 -28.44
N SER A 275 11.18 -12.45 -27.70
CA SER A 275 12.48 -12.87 -28.26
C SER A 275 12.37 -14.04 -29.22
N LYS A 276 11.39 -14.93 -29.04
CA LYS A 276 11.10 -16.02 -29.99
C LYS A 276 10.42 -15.53 -31.28
N LYS A 277 9.80 -14.35 -31.26
CA LYS A 277 9.07 -13.77 -32.40
C LYS A 277 9.92 -12.79 -33.19
N VAL A 278 10.65 -11.90 -32.51
CA VAL A 278 11.42 -10.80 -33.14
C VAL A 278 12.94 -10.92 -32.92
N GLY A 279 13.40 -11.98 -32.27
CA GLY A 279 14.80 -12.16 -31.90
C GLY A 279 15.18 -11.48 -30.59
N GLN A 280 16.20 -12.03 -29.91
CA GLN A 280 16.64 -11.59 -28.57
C GLN A 280 17.00 -10.11 -28.54
N ARG A 281 17.67 -9.62 -29.58
CA ARG A 281 18.20 -8.25 -29.60
C ARG A 281 17.08 -7.20 -29.62
N LEU A 282 16.13 -7.35 -30.54
CA LEU A 282 15.01 -6.43 -30.66
C LEU A 282 14.12 -6.49 -29.41
N ALA A 283 13.82 -7.70 -28.92
CA ALA A 283 13.06 -7.87 -27.68
C ALA A 283 13.77 -7.21 -26.48
N ALA A 284 15.08 -7.40 -26.31
CA ALA A 284 15.81 -6.77 -25.21
C ALA A 284 15.80 -5.23 -25.33
N THR A 285 15.99 -4.69 -26.53
CA THR A 285 16.11 -3.25 -26.77
C THR A 285 14.76 -2.53 -26.60
N TYR A 286 13.67 -3.11 -27.09
CA TYR A 286 12.37 -2.43 -27.09
C TYR A 286 11.44 -2.83 -25.93
N TRP A 287 11.71 -3.96 -25.26
CA TRP A 287 10.94 -4.39 -24.11
C TRP A 287 11.73 -4.24 -22.80
N LEU A 288 12.85 -4.95 -22.63
CA LEU A 288 13.58 -4.91 -21.35
C LEU A 288 14.15 -3.52 -21.07
N ALA A 289 14.71 -2.87 -22.08
CA ALA A 289 15.30 -1.53 -22.00
C ALA A 289 14.28 -0.38 -22.09
N ASN A 290 12.98 -0.69 -22.22
CA ASN A 290 11.95 0.34 -22.25
C ASN A 290 11.81 0.98 -20.84
N PRO A 291 11.98 2.31 -20.71
CA PRO A 291 11.88 2.99 -19.41
C PRO A 291 10.56 2.79 -18.71
N LEU A 292 9.46 2.71 -19.47
CA LEU A 292 8.15 2.45 -18.89
C LEU A 292 8.09 1.04 -18.29
N VAL A 293 8.70 0.05 -18.94
CA VAL A 293 8.74 -1.33 -18.44
C VAL A 293 9.66 -1.43 -17.22
N ILE A 294 10.79 -0.72 -17.21
CA ILE A 294 11.69 -0.64 -16.04
C ILE A 294 10.95 0.04 -14.87
N LEU A 295 10.33 1.18 -15.15
CA LEU A 295 9.58 1.97 -14.17
C LEU A 295 8.47 1.11 -13.57
N VAL A 296 7.57 0.58 -14.38
CA VAL A 296 6.40 -0.17 -13.89
C VAL A 296 6.80 -1.52 -13.28
N GLY A 297 7.73 -2.23 -13.91
CA GLY A 297 8.09 -3.60 -13.55
C GLY A 297 9.07 -3.73 -12.39
N SER A 298 9.97 -2.76 -12.19
CA SER A 298 10.95 -2.79 -11.10
C SER A 298 10.78 -1.65 -10.12
N ILE A 299 10.54 -0.42 -10.57
CA ILE A 299 10.56 0.77 -9.70
C ILE A 299 9.22 1.00 -8.99
N TRP A 300 8.10 0.78 -9.66
CA TRP A 300 6.78 1.21 -9.22
C TRP A 300 6.11 0.17 -8.33
N GLY A 301 6.02 -1.09 -8.77
CA GLY A 301 5.22 -2.10 -8.10
C GLY A 301 3.76 -2.14 -8.54
N GLN A 302 3.50 -1.87 -9.83
CA GLN A 302 2.16 -1.98 -10.43
C GLN A 302 1.88 -3.40 -10.94
N LEU A 303 0.63 -3.85 -10.91
CA LEU A 303 0.25 -5.22 -11.33
C LEU A 303 0.24 -5.45 -12.85
N ASP A 304 0.39 -4.40 -13.66
CA ASP A 304 0.26 -4.42 -15.13
C ASP A 304 1.21 -5.39 -15.84
N PRO A 305 2.47 -5.58 -15.41
CA PRO A 305 3.36 -6.56 -16.03
C PRO A 305 2.78 -7.98 -16.00
N LEU A 306 2.08 -8.37 -14.93
CA LEU A 306 1.42 -9.68 -14.83
C LEU A 306 0.32 -9.80 -15.88
N SER A 307 -0.63 -8.85 -15.88
CA SER A 307 -1.74 -8.84 -16.85
C SER A 307 -1.23 -8.78 -18.29
N THR A 308 -0.14 -8.05 -18.54
CA THR A 308 0.49 -7.96 -19.87
C THR A 308 1.10 -9.29 -20.31
N ALA A 309 1.85 -9.95 -19.44
CA ALA A 309 2.44 -11.25 -19.74
C ALA A 309 1.37 -12.30 -20.05
N PHE A 310 0.31 -12.35 -19.25
CA PHE A 310 -0.81 -13.26 -19.45
C PHE A 310 -1.62 -12.92 -20.72
N ALA A 311 -1.84 -11.64 -21.03
CA ALA A 311 -2.47 -11.22 -22.28
C ALA A 311 -1.63 -11.65 -23.51
N LEU A 312 -0.30 -11.50 -23.46
CA LEU A 312 0.56 -11.93 -24.55
C LEU A 312 0.59 -13.46 -24.70
N LEU A 313 0.68 -14.20 -23.60
CA LEU A 313 0.57 -15.67 -23.61
C LEU A 313 -0.77 -16.12 -24.18
N SER A 314 -1.84 -15.44 -23.79
CA SER A 314 -3.19 -15.67 -24.31
C SER A 314 -3.24 -15.51 -25.83
N PHE A 315 -2.72 -14.40 -26.35
CA PHE A 315 -2.63 -14.14 -27.78
C PHE A 315 -1.80 -15.20 -28.52
N VAL A 316 -0.63 -15.57 -27.99
CA VAL A 316 0.23 -16.58 -28.61
C VAL A 316 -0.42 -17.96 -28.65
N GLU A 317 -1.16 -18.35 -27.61
CA GLU A 317 -1.92 -19.61 -27.65
C GLU A 317 -3.09 -19.56 -28.62
N TYR A 318 -3.72 -18.38 -28.76
CA TYR A 318 -4.77 -18.16 -29.74
C TYR A 318 -4.25 -18.32 -31.17
N GLU A 319 -3.12 -17.68 -31.51
CA GLU A 319 -2.46 -17.83 -32.82
C GLU A 319 -2.10 -19.29 -33.15
N ARG A 320 -1.83 -20.10 -32.13
CA ARG A 320 -1.53 -21.53 -32.27
C ARG A 320 -2.78 -22.42 -32.38
N GLY A 321 -3.97 -21.83 -32.49
CA GLY A 321 -5.24 -22.55 -32.55
C GLY A 321 -5.68 -23.15 -31.21
N ARG A 322 -5.02 -22.81 -30.10
CA ARG A 322 -5.29 -23.37 -28.76
C ARG A 322 -6.19 -22.44 -27.96
N ALA A 323 -7.39 -22.17 -28.48
CA ALA A 323 -8.35 -21.22 -27.89
C ALA A 323 -8.66 -21.49 -26.41
N GLY A 324 -8.72 -22.76 -25.97
CA GLY A 324 -8.88 -23.10 -24.55
C GLY A 324 -7.79 -22.53 -23.65
N ARG A 325 -6.53 -22.64 -24.08
CA ARG A 325 -5.39 -22.07 -23.34
C ARG A 325 -5.35 -20.54 -23.44
N ALA A 326 -5.78 -19.99 -24.57
CA ALA A 326 -5.92 -18.55 -24.73
C ALA A 326 -6.90 -17.96 -23.70
N HIS A 327 -8.09 -18.55 -23.56
CA HIS A 327 -9.07 -18.15 -22.55
C HIS A 327 -8.54 -18.32 -21.12
N LEU A 328 -7.86 -19.43 -20.82
CA LEU A 328 -7.23 -19.65 -19.51
C LEU A 328 -6.25 -18.52 -19.15
N TYR A 329 -5.32 -18.20 -20.05
CA TYR A 329 -4.34 -17.15 -19.79
C TYR A 329 -4.99 -15.76 -19.70
N ALA A 330 -6.00 -15.47 -20.53
CA ALA A 330 -6.75 -14.22 -20.43
C ALA A 330 -7.44 -14.09 -19.05
N ALA A 331 -8.07 -15.16 -18.55
CA ALA A 331 -8.70 -15.17 -17.24
C ALA A 331 -7.69 -15.05 -16.08
N LEU A 332 -6.54 -15.72 -16.18
CA LEU A 332 -5.47 -15.58 -15.20
C LEU A 332 -4.94 -14.13 -15.16
N GLY A 333 -4.71 -13.51 -16.32
CA GLY A 333 -4.34 -12.09 -16.40
C GLY A 333 -5.42 -11.16 -15.83
N ALA A 334 -6.69 -11.49 -16.09
CA ALA A 334 -7.86 -10.80 -15.57
C ALA A 334 -7.99 -10.88 -14.05
N SER A 335 -7.33 -11.85 -13.42
CA SER A 335 -7.33 -12.03 -11.97
C SER A 335 -6.32 -11.13 -11.23
N PHE A 336 -5.62 -10.25 -11.96
CA PHE A 336 -4.74 -9.22 -11.41
C PHE A 336 -5.17 -7.80 -11.80
N LYS A 337 -5.59 -7.62 -13.06
CA LYS A 337 -6.32 -6.44 -13.57
C LYS A 337 -7.30 -6.92 -14.62
N ILE A 338 -8.50 -6.37 -14.65
CA ILE A 338 -9.61 -6.92 -15.45
C ILE A 338 -9.39 -6.89 -16.98
N TRP A 339 -8.54 -6.00 -17.49
CA TRP A 339 -8.46 -5.70 -18.93
C TRP A 339 -8.09 -6.90 -19.85
N PRO A 340 -7.29 -7.93 -19.47
CA PRO A 340 -7.05 -9.09 -20.31
C PRO A 340 -8.32 -9.91 -20.59
N ALA A 341 -9.36 -9.80 -19.74
CA ALA A 341 -10.65 -10.45 -19.99
C ALA A 341 -11.30 -9.96 -21.28
N LEU A 342 -10.98 -8.75 -21.75
CA LEU A 342 -11.50 -8.21 -23.01
C LEU A 342 -11.11 -9.07 -24.21
N LEU A 343 -10.03 -9.85 -24.13
CA LEU A 343 -9.59 -10.75 -25.19
C LEU A 343 -10.55 -11.95 -25.37
N ILE A 344 -11.23 -12.38 -24.31
CA ILE A 344 -12.14 -13.54 -24.32
C ILE A 344 -13.27 -13.37 -25.35
N PRO A 345 -14.09 -12.28 -25.33
CA PRO A 345 -15.13 -12.10 -26.32
C PRO A 345 -14.58 -11.97 -27.75
N PHE A 346 -13.38 -11.39 -27.96
CA PHE A 346 -12.77 -11.32 -29.29
C PHE A 346 -12.44 -12.71 -29.84
N TYR A 347 -11.84 -13.59 -29.04
CA TYR A 347 -11.55 -14.97 -29.45
C TYR A 347 -12.82 -15.78 -29.69
N MET A 348 -13.84 -15.60 -28.85
CA MET A 348 -15.14 -16.26 -29.04
C MET A 348 -15.80 -15.81 -30.35
N LEU A 349 -15.84 -14.50 -30.63
CA LEU A 349 -16.42 -13.97 -31.86
C LEU A 349 -15.68 -14.45 -33.11
N ASP A 350 -14.35 -14.47 -33.09
CA ASP A 350 -13.56 -14.94 -34.24
C ASP A 350 -13.70 -16.46 -34.46
N THR A 351 -13.74 -17.28 -33.41
CA THR A 351 -13.99 -18.73 -33.53
C THR A 351 -15.43 -19.04 -33.97
N LEU A 352 -16.42 -18.26 -33.54
CA LEU A 352 -17.81 -18.36 -34.04
C LEU A 352 -17.88 -18.02 -35.53
N ARG A 353 -17.24 -16.91 -35.96
CA ARG A 353 -17.16 -16.52 -37.39
C ARG A 353 -16.49 -17.59 -38.25
N LYS A 354 -15.44 -18.23 -37.73
CA LYS A 354 -14.72 -19.33 -38.37
C LYS A 354 -15.43 -20.68 -38.26
N LYS A 355 -16.62 -20.75 -37.61
CA LYS A 355 -17.37 -21.98 -37.32
C LYS A 355 -16.53 -23.06 -36.61
N SER A 356 -15.53 -22.65 -35.83
CA SER A 356 -14.61 -23.52 -35.08
C SER A 356 -14.80 -23.45 -33.56
N PHE A 357 -15.85 -22.75 -33.12
CA PHE A 357 -16.19 -22.64 -31.71
C PHE A 357 -16.53 -24.01 -31.10
N SER A 358 -16.04 -24.24 -29.89
CA SER A 358 -16.42 -25.37 -29.05
C SER A 358 -16.52 -24.94 -27.61
N PHE A 359 -17.56 -25.37 -26.89
CA PHE A 359 -17.71 -25.07 -25.47
C PHE A 359 -16.51 -25.55 -24.62
N LYS A 360 -15.79 -26.59 -25.07
CA LYS A 360 -14.53 -27.03 -24.44
C LYS A 360 -13.46 -25.93 -24.39
N GLN A 361 -13.52 -24.95 -25.29
CA GLN A 361 -12.59 -23.82 -25.32
C GLN A 361 -12.86 -22.83 -24.18
N VAL A 362 -14.07 -22.76 -23.62
CA VAL A 362 -14.37 -21.85 -22.50
C VAL A 362 -14.30 -22.53 -21.13
N LEU A 363 -14.30 -23.87 -21.08
CA LEU A 363 -14.17 -24.63 -19.83
C LEU A 363 -13.00 -24.19 -18.92
N PRO A 364 -11.80 -23.85 -19.44
CA PRO A 364 -10.69 -23.39 -18.61
C PRO A 364 -10.93 -22.06 -17.88
N LEU A 365 -11.98 -21.31 -18.20
CA LEU A 365 -12.37 -20.10 -17.46
C LEU A 365 -12.92 -20.42 -16.07
N PHE A 366 -13.69 -21.50 -15.94
CA PHE A 366 -14.44 -21.80 -14.72
C PHE A 366 -13.55 -21.99 -13.49
N PRO A 367 -12.42 -22.72 -13.53
CA PRO A 367 -11.54 -22.84 -12.36
C PRO A 367 -10.99 -21.49 -11.90
N VAL A 368 -10.68 -20.58 -12.84
CA VAL A 368 -10.16 -19.25 -12.50
C VAL A 368 -11.25 -18.38 -11.89
N VAL A 369 -12.45 -18.37 -12.47
CA VAL A 369 -13.60 -17.64 -11.92
C VAL A 369 -13.95 -18.18 -10.52
N ALA A 370 -14.03 -19.51 -10.38
CA ALA A 370 -14.30 -20.16 -9.10
C ALA A 370 -13.25 -19.79 -8.04
N LEU A 371 -11.97 -19.76 -8.40
CA LEU A 371 -10.91 -19.33 -7.48
C LEU A 371 -11.10 -17.87 -7.05
N ASN A 372 -11.38 -16.95 -7.97
CA ASN A 372 -11.62 -15.55 -7.61
C ASN A 372 -12.83 -15.41 -6.68
N LEU A 373 -13.94 -16.11 -6.98
CA LEU A 373 -15.13 -16.12 -6.14
C LEU A 373 -14.86 -16.73 -4.76
N LEU A 374 -14.05 -17.78 -4.68
CA LEU A 374 -13.65 -18.40 -3.42
C LEU A 374 -12.89 -17.41 -2.54
N VAL A 375 -11.95 -16.64 -3.12
CA VAL A 375 -11.19 -15.64 -2.36
C VAL A 375 -12.11 -14.53 -1.86
N TYR A 376 -13.03 -14.04 -2.70
CA TYR A 376 -14.05 -13.08 -2.25
C TYR A 376 -14.97 -13.64 -1.17
N ALA A 377 -15.34 -14.93 -1.23
CA ALA A 377 -16.19 -15.57 -0.23
C ALA A 377 -15.47 -15.81 1.11
N PHE A 378 -14.16 -16.08 1.06
CA PHE A 378 -13.38 -16.40 2.25
C PHE A 378 -12.88 -15.13 2.98
N TYR A 379 -12.51 -14.10 2.23
CA TYR A 379 -11.93 -12.87 2.75
C TYR A 379 -12.85 -11.65 2.60
N GLY A 380 -14.10 -11.87 2.22
CA GLY A 380 -15.13 -10.84 2.12
C GLY A 380 -16.51 -11.48 2.27
N SER A 381 -17.56 -10.67 2.41
CA SER A 381 -18.88 -11.18 2.07
C SER A 381 -19.03 -11.08 0.54
N LEU A 382 -19.53 -12.13 -0.10
CA LEU A 382 -19.71 -12.17 -1.56
C LEU A 382 -20.54 -10.97 -2.06
N LEU A 383 -21.51 -10.50 -1.26
CA LEU A 383 -22.39 -9.38 -1.57
C LEU A 383 -21.71 -8.01 -1.35
N PHE A 384 -20.97 -7.79 -0.26
CA PHE A 384 -20.26 -6.52 0.00
C PHE A 384 -18.96 -6.36 -0.81
N SER A 385 -18.47 -7.41 -1.46
CA SER A 385 -17.24 -7.37 -2.27
C SER A 385 -17.50 -7.15 -3.76
N LEU A 386 -18.75 -7.29 -4.21
CA LEU A 386 -19.19 -7.04 -5.59
C LEU A 386 -19.79 -5.64 -5.79
N PHE A 387 -20.00 -4.89 -4.70
CA PHE A 387 -20.44 -3.49 -4.65
C PHE A 387 -19.45 -2.66 -3.81
#